data_AF-A0A498EJT3-F1
#
_entry.id   AF-A0A498EJT3-F1
#
_cell.length_a   1.000
_cell.length_b   1.000
_cell.length_c   1.000
_cell.angle_alpha   90.00
_cell.angle_beta   90.00
_cell.angle_gamma   90.00
#
_symmetry.space_group_name_H-M   'P 1'
#
loop_
_entity.id
_entity.type
_entity.pdbx_description
1 polymer ?
#
loop_
_entity_poly.entity_id
_entity_poly.type
_entity_poly.pdbx_seq_one_letter_code
_entity_poly.pdbx_strand_id
1 'polypeptide(L)'
;MTDDTTDTAESVQEMSLDELREEIEDIDRGIVELIARRTYVADTVAQVKDEKGLPTTDESQEERVMERAEKNAAHFEVDSNLVKAIFRLLIEMNKAEQRQNR
;
A
#
# COMPACT_ATOMS: atom_id res chain seq x y z
N MET A 1 -19.09 -9.39 -9.85
CA MET A 1 -18.68 -7.98 -9.98
C MET A 1 -17.27 -8.00 -10.54
N THR A 2 -17.14 -8.14 -11.86
CA THR A 2 -15.86 -8.30 -12.58
C THR A 2 -15.92 -7.55 -13.91
N ASP A 3 -16.59 -6.40 -13.93
CA ASP A 3 -16.88 -5.64 -15.16
C ASP A 3 -16.12 -4.32 -15.25
N ASP A 4 -15.43 -3.90 -14.18
CA ASP A 4 -14.80 -2.56 -14.12
C ASP A 4 -13.38 -2.55 -14.72
N THR A 5 -12.73 -3.71 -14.78
CA THR A 5 -11.35 -3.85 -15.28
C THR A 5 -11.29 -3.88 -16.81
N THR A 6 -12.35 -4.34 -17.47
CA THR A 6 -12.38 -4.50 -18.93
C THR A 6 -12.54 -3.16 -19.64
N ASP A 7 -13.37 -2.27 -19.11
CA ASP A 7 -13.66 -0.95 -19.72
C ASP A 7 -12.43 -0.02 -19.69
N THR A 8 -11.67 -0.05 -18.58
CA THR A 8 -10.42 0.72 -18.43
C THR A 8 -9.31 0.20 -19.37
N ALA A 9 -9.23 -1.12 -19.57
CA ALA A 9 -8.19 -1.72 -20.40
C ALA A 9 -8.41 -1.45 -21.91
N GLU A 10 -9.67 -1.31 -22.35
CA GLU A 10 -9.99 -0.96 -23.74
C GLU A 10 -9.74 0.52 -24.03
N SER A 11 -10.04 1.44 -23.11
CA SER A 11 -9.76 2.88 -23.30
C SER A 11 -8.25 3.18 -23.39
N VAL A 12 -7.42 2.41 -22.69
CA VAL A 12 -5.95 2.56 -22.68
C VAL A 12 -5.32 2.21 -24.03
N GLN A 13 -5.94 1.34 -24.83
CA GLN A 13 -5.36 0.87 -26.10
C GLN A 13 -5.43 1.91 -27.23
N GLU A 14 -6.27 2.94 -27.09
CA GLU A 14 -6.41 4.03 -28.07
C GLU A 14 -5.61 5.28 -27.70
N MET A 15 -5.02 5.32 -26.50
CA MET A 15 -4.26 6.46 -25.99
C MET A 15 -2.91 6.60 -26.69
N SER A 16 -2.52 7.85 -26.93
CA SER A 16 -1.17 8.22 -27.34
C SER A 16 -0.15 7.96 -26.23
N LEU A 17 1.14 7.95 -26.59
CA LEU A 17 2.22 7.80 -25.61
C LEU A 17 2.23 8.89 -24.54
N ASP A 18 1.80 10.10 -24.88
CA ASP A 18 1.77 11.21 -23.94
C ASP A 18 0.60 11.06 -22.96
N GLU A 19 -0.58 10.68 -23.44
CA GLU A 19 -1.74 10.37 -22.58
C GLU A 19 -1.46 9.19 -21.65
N LEU A 20 -0.78 8.15 -22.12
CA LEU A 20 -0.37 7.02 -21.27
C LEU A 20 0.60 7.45 -20.15
N ARG A 21 1.46 8.42 -20.41
CA ARG A 21 2.39 8.94 -19.41
C ARG A 21 1.66 9.81 -18.38
N GLU A 22 0.71 10.62 -18.81
CA GLU A 22 -0.13 11.40 -17.90
C GLU A 22 -0.92 10.47 -16.96
N GLU A 23 -1.48 9.37 -17.48
CA GLU A 23 -2.15 8.36 -16.67
C GLU A 23 -1.21 7.73 -15.62
N ILE A 24 0.04 7.42 -15.99
CA ILE A 24 1.04 6.92 -15.03
C ILE A 24 1.36 7.96 -13.95
N GLU A 25 1.51 9.24 -14.33
CA GLU A 25 1.77 10.31 -13.36
C GLU A 25 0.63 10.48 -12.35
N ASP A 26 -0.61 10.31 -12.79
CA ASP A 26 -1.79 10.36 -11.93
C ASP A 26 -1.89 9.12 -11.01
N ILE A 27 -1.56 7.92 -11.53
CA ILE A 27 -1.42 6.71 -10.71
C ILE A 27 -0.33 6.90 -9.64
N ASP A 28 0.83 7.42 -10.02
CA ASP A 28 1.96 7.66 -9.12
C ASP A 28 1.57 8.62 -7.99
N ARG A 29 0.83 9.69 -8.33
CA ARG A 29 0.27 10.61 -7.32
C ARG A 29 -0.69 9.88 -6.38
N GLY A 30 -1.59 9.07 -6.92
CA GLY A 30 -2.52 8.26 -6.14
C GLY A 30 -1.80 7.29 -5.19
N ILE A 31 -0.70 6.67 -5.63
CA ILE A 31 0.14 5.80 -4.80
C ILE A 31 0.70 6.59 -3.61
N VAL A 32 1.27 7.78 -3.85
CA VAL A 32 1.83 8.63 -2.79
C VAL A 32 0.74 9.04 -1.78
N GLU A 33 -0.44 9.42 -2.25
CA GLU A 33 -1.58 9.77 -1.38
C GLU A 33 -2.03 8.59 -0.51
N LEU A 34 -2.12 7.38 -1.09
CA LEU A 34 -2.48 6.16 -0.38
C LEU A 34 -1.42 5.78 0.66
N ILE A 35 -0.14 5.95 0.34
CA ILE A 35 0.97 5.73 1.28
C ILE A 35 0.84 6.69 2.46
N ALA A 36 0.67 8.00 2.22
CA ALA A 36 0.52 9.00 3.27
C ALA A 36 -0.67 8.70 4.19
N ARG A 37 -1.82 8.34 3.60
CA ARG A 37 -3.00 7.94 4.37
C ARG A 37 -2.74 6.69 5.22
N ARG A 38 -2.06 5.69 4.67
CA ARG A 38 -1.71 4.46 5.40
C ARG A 38 -0.78 4.76 6.58
N THR A 39 0.21 5.62 6.39
CA THR A 39 1.14 6.07 7.44
C THR A 39 0.38 6.75 8.58
N TYR A 40 -0.48 7.72 8.26
CA TYR A 40 -1.29 8.42 9.27
C TYR A 40 -2.14 7.47 10.13
N VAL A 41 -2.77 6.47 9.50
CA VAL A 41 -3.56 5.46 10.24
C VAL A 41 -2.66 4.61 11.13
N ALA A 42 -1.47 4.24 10.66
CA ALA A 42 -0.52 3.47 11.46
C ALA A 42 0.02 4.24 12.67
N ASP A 43 0.26 5.55 12.52
CA ASP A 43 0.61 6.43 13.63
C ASP A 43 -0.51 6.54 14.65
N THR A 44 -1.75 6.69 14.19
CA THR A 44 -2.92 6.71 15.07
C THR A 44 -3.03 5.40 15.86
N VAL A 45 -2.78 4.25 15.21
CA VAL A 45 -2.73 2.94 15.90
C VAL A 45 -1.61 2.90 16.94
N ALA A 46 -0.44 3.47 16.66
CA ALA A 46 0.66 3.55 17.61
C ALA A 46 0.29 4.36 18.85
N GLN A 47 -0.36 5.53 18.67
CA GLN A 47 -0.85 6.35 19.77
C GLN A 47 -1.85 5.60 20.65
N VAL A 48 -2.83 4.91 20.02
CA VAL A 48 -3.80 4.09 20.76
C VAL A 48 -3.13 2.94 21.53
N LYS A 49 -2.06 2.36 20.98
CA LYS A 49 -1.28 1.33 21.70
C LYS A 49 -0.55 1.92 22.90
N ASP A 50 0.05 3.09 22.75
CA ASP A 50 0.77 3.78 23.83
C ASP A 50 -0.18 4.16 24.99
N GLU A 51 -1.33 4.75 24.68
CA GLU A 51 -2.38 5.07 25.65
C GLU A 51 -2.88 3.85 26.44
N LYS A 52 -2.82 2.67 25.82
CA LYS A 52 -3.25 1.39 26.41
C LYS A 52 -2.10 0.58 27.02
N GLY A 53 -0.87 1.09 26.99
CA GLY A 53 0.32 0.37 27.46
C GLY A 53 0.61 -0.91 26.68
N LEU A 54 0.20 -0.97 25.41
CA LEU A 54 0.41 -2.12 24.53
C LEU A 54 1.76 -2.02 23.80
N PRO A 55 2.40 -3.16 23.48
CA PRO A 55 3.62 -3.17 22.68
C PRO A 55 3.40 -2.56 21.29
N THR A 56 4.34 -1.72 20.86
CA THR A 56 4.32 -1.13 19.52
C THR A 56 4.54 -2.18 18.44
N THR A 57 5.49 -3.10 18.66
CA THR A 57 5.76 -4.22 17.77
C THR A 57 4.67 -5.28 17.90
N ASP A 58 4.14 -5.71 16.77
CA ASP A 58 3.11 -6.75 16.67
C ASP A 58 3.39 -7.60 15.44
N GLU A 59 4.20 -8.63 15.64
CA GLU A 59 4.65 -9.55 14.57
C GLU A 59 3.46 -10.25 13.91
N SER A 60 2.42 -10.59 14.69
CA SER A 60 1.20 -11.20 14.17
C SER A 60 0.47 -10.28 13.19
N GLN A 61 0.46 -8.97 13.47
CA GLN A 61 -0.12 -8.00 12.56
C GLN A 61 0.75 -7.78 11.32
N GLU A 62 2.08 -7.82 11.44
CA GLU A 62 3.00 -7.78 10.30
C GLU A 62 2.75 -8.97 9.35
N GLU A 63 2.64 -10.19 9.89
CA GLU A 63 2.30 -11.39 9.10
C GLU A 63 0.97 -11.23 8.35
N ARG A 64 -0.07 -10.72 9.02
CA ARG A 64 -1.38 -10.46 8.39
C ARG A 64 -1.34 -9.38 7.31
N VAL A 65 -0.44 -8.40 7.43
CA VAL A 65 -0.19 -7.42 6.36
C VAL A 65 0.44 -8.12 5.16
N MET A 66 1.42 -9.00 5.38
CA MET A 66 2.09 -9.74 4.31
C MET A 66 1.17 -10.77 3.62
N GLU A 67 0.31 -11.44 4.36
CA GLU A 67 -0.70 -12.36 3.79
C GLU A 67 -1.70 -11.61 2.89
N ARG A 68 -2.12 -10.40 3.29
CA ARG A 68 -2.99 -9.56 2.44
C ARG A 68 -2.26 -9.08 1.19
N ALA A 69 -0.98 -8.71 1.31
CA ALA A 69 -0.16 -8.32 0.16
C ALA A 69 -0.06 -9.47 -0.87
N GLU A 70 0.12 -10.70 -0.41
CA GLU A 70 0.13 -11.90 -1.26
C GLU A 70 -1.20 -12.14 -1.97
N LYS A 71 -2.31 -12.09 -1.21
CA LYS A 71 -3.66 -12.29 -1.78
C LYS A 71 -3.99 -11.24 -2.84
N ASN A 72 -3.63 -9.98 -2.59
CA ASN A 72 -3.83 -8.90 -3.55
C ASN A 72 -2.94 -9.07 -4.79
N ALA A 73 -1.68 -9.46 -4.61
CA ALA A 73 -0.79 -9.72 -5.74
C ALA A 73 -1.34 -10.81 -6.66
N ALA A 74 -1.84 -11.90 -6.07
CA ALA A 74 -2.50 -12.98 -6.82
C ALA A 74 -3.78 -12.50 -7.52
N HIS A 75 -4.57 -11.64 -6.87
CA HIS A 75 -5.82 -11.12 -7.44
C HIS A 75 -5.60 -10.21 -8.65
N PHE A 76 -4.58 -9.34 -8.59
CA PHE A 76 -4.22 -8.42 -9.67
C PHE A 76 -3.18 -9.00 -10.64
N GLU A 77 -2.86 -10.29 -10.52
CA GLU A 77 -1.92 -11.01 -11.38
C GLU A 77 -0.53 -10.37 -11.48
N VAL A 78 -0.05 -9.78 -10.38
CA VAL A 78 1.29 -9.17 -10.26
C VAL A 78 2.23 -10.04 -9.41
N ASP A 79 3.55 -9.82 -9.56
CA ASP A 79 4.55 -10.60 -8.83
C ASP A 79 4.43 -10.39 -7.30
N SER A 80 4.10 -11.48 -6.60
CA SER A 80 3.91 -11.50 -5.14
C SER A 80 5.17 -11.10 -4.38
N ASN A 81 6.37 -11.43 -4.86
CA ASN A 81 7.61 -11.04 -4.21
C ASN A 81 7.84 -9.52 -4.29
N LEU A 82 7.52 -8.91 -5.43
CA LEU A 82 7.61 -7.45 -5.60
C LEU A 82 6.61 -6.73 -4.71
N VAL A 83 5.34 -7.15 -4.69
CA VAL A 83 4.32 -6.56 -3.82
C VAL A 83 4.71 -6.73 -2.35
N LYS A 84 5.16 -7.92 -1.94
CA LYS A 84 5.67 -8.16 -0.59
C LYS A 84 6.86 -7.26 -0.25
N ALA A 85 7.77 -6.97 -1.19
CA ALA A 85 8.88 -6.06 -0.96
C ALA A 85 8.40 -4.64 -0.66
N ILE A 86 7.42 -4.12 -1.42
CA ILE A 86 6.81 -2.80 -1.17
C ILE A 86 6.19 -2.77 0.22
N PHE A 87 5.40 -3.80 0.59
CA PHE A 87 4.76 -3.84 1.91
C PHE A 87 5.76 -3.95 3.07
N ARG A 88 6.91 -4.60 2.89
CA ARG A 88 8.00 -4.57 3.88
C ARG A 88 8.53 -3.15 4.08
N LEU A 89 8.76 -2.39 3.01
CA LEU A 89 9.18 -1.00 3.11
C LEU A 89 8.15 -0.15 3.87
N LEU A 90 6.86 -0.34 3.59
CA LEU A 90 5.78 0.36 4.28
C LEU A 90 5.64 -0.01 5.77
N ILE A 91 6.04 -1.22 6.17
CA ILE A 91 6.10 -1.63 7.58
C ILE A 91 7.31 -0.98 8.26
N GLU A 92 8.47 -1.04 7.62
CA GLU A 92 9.72 -0.49 8.17
C GLU A 92 9.68 1.04 8.30
N MET A 93 9.09 1.76 7.35
CA MET A 93 8.86 3.20 7.44
C MET A 93 8.09 3.57 8.71
N ASN A 94 6.95 2.91 8.96
CA ASN A 94 6.13 3.19 10.14
C ASN A 94 6.86 2.81 11.45
N LYS A 95 7.67 1.74 11.46
CA LYS A 95 8.48 1.36 12.62
C LYS A 95 9.58 2.39 12.90
N ALA A 96 10.19 2.96 11.86
CA ALA A 96 11.20 4.00 11.99
C ALA A 96 10.61 5.29 12.56
N GLU A 97 9.44 5.72 12.08
CA GLU A 97 8.72 6.89 12.61
C GLU A 97 8.32 6.72 14.07
N GLN A 98 7.79 5.55 14.45
CA GLN A 98 7.47 5.22 15.85
C GLN A 98 8.70 5.27 16.77
N ARG A 99 9.90 4.95 16.28
CA ARG A 99 11.13 5.06 17.07
C ARG A 99 11.59 6.51 17.26
N GLN A 100 11.30 7.39 16.29
CA GLN A 100 11.69 8.81 16.36
C GLN A 100 10.74 9.64 17.23
N ASN A 101 9.46 9.24 17.31
CA ASN A 101 8.44 9.93 18.10
C ASN A 101 8.35 9.45 19.56
N ARG A 102 9.35 8.70 20.03
CA ARG A 102 9.53 8.26 21.43
C ARG A 102 10.57 9.11 22.14
#